data_AF-Q7TUE3-F1
#
_entry.id   AF-Q7TUE3-F1
#
_cell.length_a   1.000
_cell.length_b   1.000
_cell.length_c   1.000
_cell.angle_alpha   90.00
_cell.angle_beta   90.00
_cell.angle_gamma   90.00
#
_symmetry.space_group_name_H-M   'P 1'
#
loop_
_entity.id
_entity.type
_entity.pdbx_description
1 polymer ?
#
loop_
_entity_poly.entity_id
_entity_poly.type
_entity_poly.pdbx_seq_one_letter_code
_entity_poly.pdbx_strand_id
1 'polypeptide(L)'
;MLMQKRASKLETDFRIREAADLVIEGLAFSSITSYMSKKYTISRRQARRIAVDAYKVIRTDIEESDLDRKEMTSKLVCLLENTMHLAMKEKQYSAVATNARVLMRLIRLE
;
A
#
# COMPACT_ATOMS: atom_id res chain seq x y z
N MET A 1 -23.66 18.41 -15.86
CA MET A 1 -22.30 18.24 -15.31
C MET A 1 -22.36 18.67 -13.85
N LEU A 2 -22.40 17.73 -12.89
CA LEU A 2 -22.47 18.10 -11.47
C LEU A 2 -21.11 18.67 -11.05
N MET A 3 -21.05 19.98 -10.79
CA MET A 3 -19.89 20.62 -10.18
C MET A 3 -19.73 20.04 -8.78
N GLN A 4 -18.79 19.10 -8.65
CA GLN A 4 -18.46 18.53 -7.36
C GLN A 4 -17.78 19.60 -6.51
N LYS A 5 -18.41 19.99 -5.41
CA LYS A 5 -17.89 20.98 -4.46
C LYS A 5 -16.48 20.54 -4.03
N ARG A 6 -15.50 21.44 -4.14
CA ARG A 6 -14.11 21.16 -3.77
C ARG A 6 -14.08 20.72 -2.30
N ALA A 7 -13.51 19.54 -2.04
CA ALA A 7 -13.39 19.02 -0.68
C ALA A 7 -12.61 20.02 0.19
N SER A 8 -13.01 20.13 1.45
CA SER A 8 -12.26 20.94 2.42
C SER A 8 -10.89 20.30 2.67
N LYS A 9 -9.95 21.06 3.26
CA LYS A 9 -8.65 20.50 3.67
C LYS A 9 -8.84 19.32 4.63
N LEU A 10 -9.69 19.50 5.64
CA LEU A 10 -10.00 18.47 6.63
C LEU A 10 -10.60 17.20 5.99
N GLU A 11 -11.49 17.35 5.02
CA GLU A 11 -12.07 16.22 4.30
C GLU A 11 -11.05 15.53 3.40
N THR A 12 -10.11 16.30 2.82
CA THR A 12 -9.01 15.73 2.03
C THR A 12 -8.08 14.90 2.92
N ASP A 13 -7.72 15.43 4.09
CA ASP A 13 -6.86 14.74 5.06
C ASP A 13 -7.53 13.46 5.58
N PHE A 14 -8.85 13.50 5.83
CA PHE A 14 -9.62 12.31 6.20
C PHE A 14 -9.57 11.22 5.13
N ARG A 15 -9.81 11.60 3.86
CA ARG A 15 -9.74 10.66 2.73
C ARG A 15 -8.34 10.06 2.55
N ILE A 16 -7.29 10.83 2.82
CA ILE A 16 -5.90 10.33 2.76
C ILE A 16 -5.64 9.31 3.86
N ARG A 17 -6.06 9.58 5.11
CA ARG A 17 -5.91 8.62 6.21
C ARG A 17 -6.67 7.33 5.96
N GLU A 18 -7.92 7.43 5.51
CA GLU A 18 -8.69 6.23 5.18
C GLU A 18 -8.02 5.41 4.08
N ALA A 19 -7.46 6.07 3.05
CA ALA A 19 -6.67 5.36 2.05
C ALA A 19 -5.38 4.76 2.63
N ALA A 20 -4.77 5.36 3.64
CA ALA A 20 -3.59 4.85 4.33
C ALA A 20 -3.92 3.59 5.15
N ASP A 21 -5.09 3.55 5.81
CA ASP A 21 -5.59 2.36 6.48
C ASP A 21 -5.69 1.19 5.49
N LEU A 22 -6.26 1.43 4.30
CA LEU A 22 -6.33 0.41 3.25
C LEU A 22 -4.95 -0.03 2.73
N VAL A 23 -3.95 0.87 2.73
CA VAL A 23 -2.56 0.50 2.40
C VAL A 23 -2.00 -0.43 3.47
N ILE A 24 -2.22 -0.14 4.75
CA ILE A 24 -1.78 -0.98 5.88
C ILE A 24 -2.45 -2.36 5.84
N GLU A 25 -3.74 -2.41 5.47
CA GLU A 25 -4.48 -3.65 5.23
C GLU A 25 -3.99 -4.44 4.01
N GLY A 26 -3.01 -3.93 3.25
CA GLY A 26 -2.38 -4.62 2.14
C GLY A 26 -3.16 -4.56 0.83
N LEU A 27 -4.13 -3.66 0.69
CA LEU A 27 -4.85 -3.53 -0.58
C LEU A 27 -3.94 -2.99 -1.68
N ALA A 28 -4.10 -3.54 -2.88
CA ALA A 28 -3.39 -3.06 -4.06
C ALA A 28 -3.76 -1.61 -4.40
N PHE A 29 -2.79 -0.83 -4.88
CA PHE A 29 -2.96 0.57 -5.29
C PHE A 29 -4.16 0.79 -6.24
N SER A 30 -4.36 -0.11 -7.21
CA SER A 30 -5.47 -0.06 -8.17
C SER A 30 -6.83 -0.32 -7.51
N SER A 31 -6.89 -1.21 -6.53
CA SER A 31 -8.08 -1.49 -5.71
C SER A 31 -8.44 -0.28 -4.86
N ILE A 32 -7.46 0.31 -4.16
CA ILE A 32 -7.66 1.53 -3.36
C ILE A 32 -8.16 2.68 -4.23
N THR A 33 -7.51 2.92 -5.39
CA THR A 33 -7.94 3.97 -6.33
C THR A 33 -9.39 3.75 -6.81
N SER A 34 -9.81 2.49 -6.99
CA SER A 34 -11.17 2.14 -7.44
C SER A 34 -12.19 2.37 -6.33
N TYR A 35 -11.85 1.93 -5.13
CA TYR A 35 -12.64 2.13 -3.92
C TYR A 35 -12.86 3.62 -3.63
N MET A 36 -11.79 4.41 -3.55
CA MET A 36 -11.86 5.84 -3.24
C MET A 36 -12.63 6.64 -4.30
N SER A 37 -12.47 6.29 -5.59
CA SER A 37 -13.22 6.92 -6.68
C SER A 37 -14.72 6.66 -6.55
N LYS A 38 -15.13 5.42 -6.25
CA LYS A 38 -16.53 5.04 -6.07
C LYS A 38 -17.12 5.65 -4.80
N LYS A 39 -16.47 5.45 -3.65
CA LYS A 39 -16.96 5.89 -2.33
C LYS A 39 -17.20 7.40 -2.27
N TYR A 40 -16.24 8.17 -2.77
CA TYR A 40 -16.30 9.63 -2.73
C TYR A 40 -16.87 10.26 -4.01
N THR A 41 -17.32 9.44 -4.96
CA THR A 41 -17.83 9.87 -6.28
C THR A 41 -16.85 10.79 -7.01
N ILE A 42 -15.54 10.64 -6.79
CA ILE A 42 -14.50 11.51 -7.37
C ILE A 42 -13.89 10.91 -8.63
N SER A 43 -13.28 11.77 -9.46
CA SER A 43 -12.53 11.32 -10.63
C SER A 43 -11.41 10.34 -10.25
N ARG A 44 -11.12 9.39 -11.15
CA ARG A 44 -9.99 8.45 -11.00
C ARG A 44 -8.65 9.15 -10.79
N ARG A 45 -8.44 10.30 -11.44
CA ARG A 45 -7.24 11.13 -11.24
C ARG A 45 -7.12 11.66 -9.81
N GLN A 46 -8.23 12.08 -9.20
CA GLN A 46 -8.22 12.55 -7.83
C GLN A 46 -8.05 11.39 -6.83
N ALA A 47 -8.76 10.27 -7.04
CA ALA A 47 -8.57 9.07 -6.23
C ALA A 47 -7.11 8.57 -6.27
N ARG A 48 -6.45 8.64 -7.45
CA ARG A 48 -5.04 8.27 -7.61
C ARG A 48 -4.11 9.18 -6.80
N ARG A 49 -4.39 10.49 -6.75
CA ARG A 49 -3.62 11.43 -5.91
C ARG A 49 -3.76 11.08 -4.43
N ILE A 50 -4.98 10.84 -3.98
CA ILE A 50 -5.25 10.44 -2.58
C ILE A 50 -4.49 9.16 -2.24
N ALA A 51 -4.52 8.14 -3.11
CA ALA A 51 -3.76 6.92 -2.91
C ALA A 51 -2.24 7.19 -2.83
N VAL A 52 -1.68 8.00 -3.74
CA VAL A 52 -0.26 8.38 -3.68
C VAL A 52 0.09 9.07 -2.37
N ASP A 53 -0.74 10.01 -1.90
CA ASP A 53 -0.50 10.73 -0.66
C ASP A 53 -0.63 9.82 0.57
N ALA A 54 -1.52 8.82 0.53
CA ALA A 54 -1.60 7.78 1.57
C ALA A 54 -0.30 6.96 1.67
N TYR A 55 0.27 6.52 0.54
CA TYR A 55 1.58 5.85 0.56
C TYR A 55 2.71 6.73 1.09
N LYS A 56 2.65 8.05 0.89
CA LYS A 56 3.62 8.97 1.49
C LYS A 56 3.48 9.06 3.00
N VAL A 57 2.25 9.10 3.53
CA VAL A 57 2.01 9.08 4.98
C VAL A 57 2.66 7.86 5.61
N ILE A 58 2.39 6.67 5.08
CA ILE A 58 3.00 5.43 5.59
C ILE A 58 4.53 5.46 5.51
N ARG A 59 5.09 5.95 4.40
CA ARG A 59 6.54 6.08 4.27
C ARG A 59 7.10 7.05 5.31
N THR A 60 6.48 8.21 5.50
CA THR A 60 6.90 9.20 6.49
C THR A 60 6.79 8.64 7.89
N ASP A 61 5.71 7.94 8.23
CA ASP A 61 5.55 7.29 9.52
C ASP A 61 6.67 6.26 9.76
N ILE A 62 7.05 5.47 8.75
CA ILE A 62 8.17 4.53 8.82
C ILE A 62 9.51 5.27 9.00
N GLU A 63 9.73 6.37 8.29
CA GLU A 63 10.96 7.16 8.35
C GLU A 63 11.12 7.92 9.68
N GLU A 64 10.02 8.40 10.26
CA GLU A 64 9.98 9.13 11.52
C GLU A 64 9.91 8.21 12.73
N SER A 65 9.36 7.01 12.56
CA SER A 65 9.42 6.00 13.59
C SER A 65 10.87 5.55 13.77
N ASP A 66 11.38 5.61 15.01
CA ASP A 66 12.67 5.02 15.40
C ASP A 66 12.56 3.48 15.43
N LEU A 67 11.93 2.90 14.40
CA LEU A 67 11.80 1.47 14.23
C LEU A 67 13.18 0.91 13.94
N ASP A 68 13.61 -0.05 14.76
CA ASP A 68 14.85 -0.76 14.51
C ASP A 68 14.78 -1.40 13.12
N ARG A 69 15.72 -0.99 12.26
CA ARG A 69 15.89 -1.52 10.90
C ARG A 69 15.96 -3.05 10.91
N LYS A 70 16.52 -3.67 11.94
CA LYS A 70 16.57 -5.14 12.10
C LYS A 70 15.19 -5.73 12.33
N GLU A 71 14.37 -5.10 13.15
CA GLU A 71 13.00 -5.54 13.40
C GLU A 71 12.14 -5.41 12.14
N MET A 72 12.22 -4.27 11.44
CA MET A 72 11.50 -4.09 10.17
C MET A 72 11.94 -5.07 9.10
N THR A 73 13.25 -5.32 8.98
CA THR A 73 13.79 -6.32 8.04
C THR A 73 13.26 -7.71 8.39
N SER A 74 13.22 -8.07 9.67
CA SER A 74 12.69 -9.36 10.12
C SER A 74 11.20 -9.53 9.80
N LYS A 75 10.40 -8.47 10.01
CA LYS A 75 8.97 -8.46 9.63
C LYS A 75 8.77 -8.61 8.12
N LEU A 76 9.57 -7.91 7.31
CA LEU A 76 9.52 -8.00 5.85
C LEU A 76 9.89 -9.40 5.34
N VAL A 77 10.93 -10.02 5.90
CA VAL A 77 11.31 -11.40 5.58
C VAL A 77 10.17 -12.37 5.88
N CYS A 78 9.61 -12.30 7.09
CA CYS A 78 8.50 -13.16 7.50
C CYS A 78 7.25 -12.96 6.60
N LEU A 79 6.93 -11.72 6.25
CA LEU A 79 5.81 -11.41 5.35
C LEU A 79 6.02 -12.01 3.95
N LEU A 80 7.24 -11.89 3.40
CA LEU A 80 7.58 -12.46 2.09
C LEU A 80 7.48 -13.99 2.11
N GLU A 81 8.00 -14.65 3.14
CA GLU A 81 7.91 -16.10 3.32
C GLU A 81 6.45 -16.58 3.40
N ASN A 82 5.64 -15.94 4.24
CA ASN A 82 4.22 -16.27 4.39
C ASN A 82 3.44 -16.06 3.08
N THR A 83 3.71 -14.98 2.37
CA THR A 83 3.05 -14.68 1.10
C THR A 83 3.47 -15.68 0.02
N MET A 84 4.74 -16.10 -0.03
CA MET A 84 5.20 -17.17 -0.92
C MET A 84 4.50 -18.49 -0.60
N HIS A 85 4.37 -18.86 0.68
CA HIS A 85 3.66 -20.08 1.09
C HIS A 85 2.19 -20.08 0.65
N LEU A 86 1.49 -18.96 0.84
CA LEU A 86 0.10 -18.80 0.38
C LEU A 86 0.02 -18.86 -1.15
N ALA A 87 0.89 -18.12 -1.86
CA ALA A 87 0.90 -18.13 -3.32
C ALA A 87 1.21 -19.52 -3.91
N MET A 88 2.06 -20.32 -3.24
CA MET A 88 2.30 -21.71 -3.61
C MET A 88 1.04 -22.57 -3.48
N LYS A 89 0.27 -22.43 -2.39
CA LYS A 89 -1.00 -23.14 -2.20
C LYS A 89 -2.03 -22.76 -3.27
N GLU A 90 -2.10 -21.49 -3.62
CA GLU A 90 -3.00 -20.94 -4.65
C GLU A 90 -2.47 -21.12 -6.09
N LYS A 91 -1.34 -21.84 -6.28
CA LYS A 91 -0.68 -22.06 -7.58
C LYS A 91 -0.33 -20.77 -8.34
N GLN A 92 -0.17 -19.66 -7.63
CA GLN A 92 0.24 -18.36 -8.18
C GLN A 92 1.77 -18.26 -8.28
N TYR A 93 2.37 -19.11 -9.12
CA TYR A 93 3.84 -19.24 -9.20
C TYR A 93 4.58 -17.95 -9.61
N SER A 94 3.93 -17.05 -10.35
CA SER A 94 4.49 -15.75 -10.69
C SER A 94 4.68 -14.84 -9.47
N ALA A 95 3.74 -14.88 -8.52
CA ALA A 95 3.85 -14.17 -7.24
C ALA A 95 4.96 -14.76 -6.36
N VAL A 96 5.09 -16.09 -6.35
CA VAL A 96 6.19 -16.79 -5.64
C VAL A 96 7.55 -16.34 -6.17
N ALA A 97 7.76 -16.40 -7.49
CA ALA A 97 9.03 -15.99 -8.10
C ALA A 97 9.37 -14.51 -7.88
N THR A 98 8.34 -13.65 -7.81
CA THR A 98 8.51 -12.22 -7.57
C THR A 98 8.93 -11.96 -6.12
N ASN A 99 8.25 -12.59 -5.16
CA ASN A 99 8.58 -12.47 -3.73
C ASN A 99 9.96 -13.07 -3.43
N ALA A 100 10.32 -14.20 -4.04
CA ALA A 100 11.64 -14.81 -3.90
C ALA A 100 12.76 -13.86 -4.36
N ARG A 101 12.59 -13.20 -5.52
CA ARG A 101 13.55 -12.18 -6.01
C ARG A 101 13.70 -11.00 -5.03
N VAL A 102 12.60 -10.55 -4.43
CA VAL A 102 12.67 -9.46 -3.43
C VAL A 102 13.39 -9.94 -2.16
N LEU A 103 13.13 -11.16 -1.70
CA LEU A 103 13.81 -11.75 -0.55
C LEU A 103 15.31 -11.87 -0.82
N MET A 104 15.73 -12.42 -1.96
CA MET A 104 17.13 -12.57 -2.35
C MET A 104 17.89 -11.23 -2.33
N ARG A 105 17.25 -10.14 -2.80
CA ARG A 105 17.81 -8.79 -2.73
C ARG A 105 17.98 -8.28 -1.29
N LEU A 106 17.02 -8.56 -0.41
CA LEU A 106 17.08 -8.16 1.00
C LEU A 106 18.24 -8.83 1.74
N ILE A 107 18.50 -10.10 1.44
CA ILE A 107 19.60 -10.88 2.03
C ILE A 107 20.91 -10.83 1.22
N ARG A 108 20.97 -9.99 0.19
CA ARG A 108 22.16 -9.74 -0.66
C ARG A 108 22.68 -11.00 -1.37
N LEU A 109 21.79 -11.88 -1.79
CA LEU A 109 22.15 -13.04 -2.63
C LEU A 109 22.12 -12.72 -4.13
N GLU A 110 21.41 -11.67 -4.56
CA GLU A 110 21.34 -11.14 -5.94
C GLU A 110 21.05 -9.63 -5.97
#